data_AF-A0A6A6FXE1-F1
#
_entry.id   AF-A0A6A6FXE1-F1
#
_cell.length_a   1.000
_cell.length_b   1.000
_cell.length_c   1.000
_cell.angle_alpha   90.00
_cell.angle_beta   90.00
_cell.angle_gamma   90.00
#
_symmetry.space_group_name_H-M   'P 1'
#
loop_
_entity.id
_entity.type
_entity.pdbx_description
1 polymer ?
#
loop_
_entity_poly.entity_id
_entity_poly.type
_entity_poly.pdbx_seq_one_letter_code
_entity_poly.pdbx_strand_id
1 'polypeptide(L)'
;MVPGILIRVQETVQKFMAIASFHGRPNVMDRLVRMLKYGREVRNTTKGPARIAWEGEVIMVDEVKFSMPDLKMTVHGLLATCWRRMRIDLMRLGEEDKKGQELPSLELRNLQDSPGEMREGFSFLTLQSNQWSVDGSSWLAQRLLRYIGRPQGSKGFLLNQDAVKEWVSQLRKFKEELFVLVHLTGGAPARGTEIVSIKCQNGPDGRIGRGIFLDRGL
;
A
#
# COMPACT_ATOMS: atom_id res chain seq x y z
N MET A 1 21.06 -7.16 42.43
CA MET A 1 21.95 -6.14 41.84
C MET A 1 21.41 -5.86 40.44
N VAL A 2 20.82 -4.68 40.21
CA VAL A 2 20.14 -4.36 38.94
C VAL A 2 21.21 -4.17 37.86
N PRO A 3 21.16 -4.89 36.73
CA PRO A 3 22.13 -4.70 35.65
C PRO A 3 22.03 -3.27 35.13
N GLY A 4 23.18 -2.59 35.07
CA GLY A 4 23.25 -1.20 34.64
C GLY A 4 22.69 -1.01 33.23
N ILE A 5 22.09 0.15 32.96
CA ILE A 5 21.47 0.52 31.67
C ILE A 5 22.35 0.21 30.46
N LEU A 6 23.67 0.36 30.59
CA LEU A 6 24.63 0.06 29.53
C LEU A 6 24.64 -1.41 29.10
N ILE A 7 24.45 -2.34 30.04
CA ILE A 7 24.40 -3.78 29.77
C ILE A 7 23.13 -4.11 28.97
N ARG A 8 21.99 -3.53 29.37
CA ARG A 8 20.72 -3.68 28.63
C ARG A 8 20.77 -3.10 27.23
N VAL A 9 21.39 -1.94 27.05
CA VAL A 9 21.58 -1.33 25.73
C VAL A 9 22.48 -2.21 24.87
N GLN A 10 23.55 -2.77 25.43
CA GLN A 10 24.43 -3.71 24.73
C GLN A 10 23.71 -4.99 24.29
N GLU A 11 22.91 -5.61 25.17
CA GLU A 11 22.11 -6.79 24.83
C GLU A 11 21.09 -6.51 23.73
N THR A 12 20.41 -5.37 23.81
CA THR A 12 19.40 -4.97 22.83
C THR A 12 20.05 -4.70 21.47
N VAL A 13 21.18 -3.99 21.45
CA VAL A 13 21.96 -3.74 20.23
C VAL A 13 22.50 -5.04 19.64
N GLN A 14 22.97 -6.00 20.45
CA GLN A 14 23.39 -7.31 19.96
C GLN A 14 22.24 -8.09 19.32
N LYS A 15 21.05 -8.06 19.94
CA LYS A 15 19.86 -8.74 19.44
C LYS A 15 19.38 -8.20 18.08
N PHE A 16 19.52 -6.90 17.85
CA PHE A 16 19.05 -6.27 16.61
C PHE A 16 20.12 -6.10 15.52
N MET A 17 21.40 -5.92 15.88
CA MET A 17 22.49 -5.64 14.93
C MET A 17 23.35 -6.87 14.58
N ALA A 18 23.15 -8.01 15.26
CA ALA A 18 23.92 -9.23 15.01
C ALA A 18 22.98 -10.37 14.59
N ILE A 19 22.92 -10.67 13.29
CA ILE A 19 22.36 -11.94 12.79
C ILE A 19 23.39 -13.08 13.04
N ALA A 20 23.96 -13.16 14.23
CA ALA A 20 25.00 -14.15 14.54
C ALA A 20 24.67 -14.89 15.82
N SER A 21 24.26 -16.13 15.63
CA SER A 21 24.18 -17.25 16.57
C SER A 21 25.55 -17.62 17.15
N PHE A 22 26.29 -16.64 17.68
CA PHE A 22 27.59 -16.85 18.32
C PHE A 22 27.59 -16.19 19.71
N HIS A 23 27.66 -17.02 20.75
CA HIS A 23 27.61 -16.65 22.18
C HIS A 23 28.92 -16.00 22.69
N GLY A 24 29.67 -15.32 21.82
CA GLY A 24 30.91 -14.63 22.16
C GLY A 24 30.67 -13.17 22.56
N ARG A 25 31.47 -12.65 23.51
CA ARG A 25 31.50 -11.21 23.78
C ARG A 25 32.07 -10.49 22.55
N PRO A 26 31.37 -9.51 21.96
CA PRO A 26 31.82 -8.85 20.76
C PRO A 26 33.08 -8.06 21.07
N ASN A 27 34.18 -8.37 20.38
CA ASN A 27 35.41 -7.60 20.49
C ASN A 27 35.24 -6.27 19.74
N VAL A 28 35.98 -5.24 20.14
CA VAL A 28 36.10 -3.96 19.41
C VAL A 28 36.42 -4.21 17.94
N MET A 29 37.23 -5.24 17.64
CA MET A 29 37.56 -5.65 16.29
C MET A 29 36.32 -6.12 15.49
N ASP A 30 35.41 -6.88 16.09
CA ASP A 30 34.18 -7.33 15.41
C ASP A 30 33.28 -6.15 15.05
N ARG A 31 33.24 -5.12 15.91
CA ARG A 31 32.48 -3.90 15.66
C ARG A 31 33.08 -3.10 14.50
N LEU A 32 34.40 -2.96 14.46
CA LEU A 32 35.11 -2.31 13.35
C LEU A 32 34.88 -3.05 12.03
N VAL A 33 35.00 -4.38 12.02
CA VAL A 33 34.74 -5.20 10.82
C VAL A 33 33.30 -5.05 10.33
N ARG A 34 32.32 -5.00 11.24
CA ARG A 34 30.92 -4.75 10.87
C ARG A 34 30.70 -3.36 10.28
N MET A 35 31.31 -2.33 10.86
CA MET A 35 31.24 -0.97 10.32
C MET A 35 31.85 -0.88 8.93
N LEU A 36 32.99 -1.56 8.69
CA LEU A 36 33.61 -1.64 7.36
C LEU A 36 32.74 -2.39 6.36
N LYS A 37 32.14 -3.53 6.76
CA LYS A 37 31.18 -4.25 5.91
C LYS A 37 29.95 -3.40 5.59
N TYR A 38 29.39 -2.73 6.59
CA TYR A 38 28.28 -1.80 6.38
C TYR A 38 28.64 -0.67 5.41
N GLY A 39 29.80 -0.01 5.60
CA GLY A 39 30.27 1.04 4.70
C GLY A 39 30.52 0.53 3.28
N ARG A 40 31.01 -0.72 3.14
CA ARG A 40 31.18 -1.38 1.84
C ARG A 40 29.83 -1.70 1.18
N GLU A 41 28.87 -2.20 1.93
CA GLU A 41 27.51 -2.43 1.44
C GLU A 41 26.84 -1.12 1.02
N VAL A 42 26.96 -0.06 1.82
CA VAL A 42 26.47 1.27 1.43
C VAL A 42 27.14 1.72 0.14
N ARG A 43 28.47 1.65 0.04
CA ARG A 43 29.19 2.02 -1.20
C ARG A 43 28.79 1.17 -2.41
N ASN A 44 28.55 -0.12 -2.23
CA ASN A 44 28.17 -1.03 -3.31
C ASN A 44 26.70 -0.87 -3.72
N THR A 45 25.81 -0.54 -2.77
CA THR A 45 24.36 -0.45 -2.99
C THR A 45 23.92 0.96 -3.37
N THR A 46 24.62 1.98 -2.87
CA THR A 46 24.38 3.38 -3.23
C THR A 46 24.89 3.60 -4.65
N LYS A 47 23.97 3.55 -5.60
CA LYS A 47 24.21 4.05 -6.96
C LYS A 47 24.76 5.47 -6.87
N GLY A 48 25.77 5.78 -7.70
CA GLY A 48 26.35 7.13 -7.76
C GLY A 48 25.29 8.19 -8.03
N PRO A 49 25.59 9.49 -7.80
CA PRO A 49 24.65 10.56 -8.09
C PRO A 49 24.23 10.46 -9.55
N ALA A 50 22.93 10.27 -9.79
CA ALA A 50 22.37 10.19 -11.13
C ALA A 50 22.74 11.46 -11.89
N ARG A 51 23.28 11.30 -13.11
CA ARG A 51 23.60 12.46 -13.96
C ARG A 51 22.32 12.88 -14.64
N ILE A 52 21.73 13.96 -14.14
CA ILE A 52 20.52 14.56 -14.72
C ILE A 52 20.96 15.71 -15.62
N ALA A 53 20.72 15.59 -16.91
CA ALA A 53 20.83 16.70 -17.85
C ALA A 53 19.43 17.05 -18.37
N TRP A 54 19.14 18.35 -18.42
CA TRP A 54 17.86 18.89 -18.86
C TRP A 54 18.11 19.73 -20.10
N GLU A 55 17.50 19.36 -21.22
CA GLU A 55 17.58 20.09 -22.48
C GLU A 55 16.16 20.34 -23.00
N GLY A 56 15.63 21.53 -22.69
CA GLY A 56 14.25 21.89 -23.06
C GLY A 56 13.22 20.94 -22.45
N GLU A 57 12.53 20.18 -23.30
CA GLU A 57 11.52 19.19 -22.89
C GLU A 57 12.08 17.77 -22.67
N VAL A 58 13.38 17.56 -22.93
CA VAL A 58 14.02 16.25 -22.83
C VAL A 58 14.83 16.15 -21.54
N ILE A 59 14.55 15.10 -20.77
CA ILE A 59 15.29 14.75 -19.57
C ILE A 59 16.20 13.58 -19.90
N MET A 60 17.49 13.73 -19.60
CA MET A 60 18.47 12.66 -19.68
C MET A 60 18.84 12.26 -18.26
N VAL A 61 18.52 11.02 -17.89
CA VAL A 61 18.95 10.41 -16.63
C VAL A 61 19.88 9.27 -16.98
N ASP A 62 21.17 9.47 -16.71
CA ASP A 62 22.25 8.55 -17.09
C ASP A 62 22.25 8.24 -18.61
N GLU A 63 21.84 7.03 -19.01
CA GLU A 63 21.76 6.60 -20.42
C GLU A 63 20.35 6.70 -21.02
N VAL A 64 19.34 7.00 -20.19
CA VAL A 64 17.93 7.04 -20.62
C VAL A 64 17.53 8.47 -20.95
N LYS A 65 17.05 8.68 -22.16
CA LYS A 65 16.45 9.93 -22.62
C LYS A 65 14.94 9.76 -22.70
N PHE A 66 14.18 10.66 -22.09
CA PHE A 66 12.72 10.68 -22.22
C PHE A 66 12.22 12.12 -22.29
N SER A 67 11.20 12.34 -23.12
CA SER A 67 10.58 13.65 -23.29
C SER A 67 9.42 13.82 -22.29
N MET A 68 9.07 15.07 -21.94
CA MET A 68 7.91 15.36 -21.08
C MET A 68 6.57 14.84 -21.64
N PRO A 69 6.29 14.87 -22.95
CA PRO A 69 5.13 14.20 -23.54
C PRO A 69 5.16 12.67 -23.33
N ASP A 70 6.32 12.02 -23.44
CA ASP A 70 6.45 10.58 -23.20
C ASP A 70 6.14 10.26 -21.73
N LEU A 71 6.64 11.09 -20.81
CA LEU A 71 6.33 10.96 -19.39
C LEU A 71 4.82 11.12 -19.13
N LYS A 72 4.17 12.10 -19.75
CA LYS A 72 2.72 12.26 -19.65
C LYS A 72 1.96 11.05 -20.20
N MET A 73 2.37 10.53 -21.36
CA MET A 73 1.76 9.33 -21.96
C MET A 73 1.92 8.11 -21.06
N THR A 74 3.09 7.91 -20.46
CA THR A 74 3.32 6.78 -19.53
C THR A 74 2.47 6.90 -18.28
N VAL A 75 2.34 8.10 -17.70
CA VAL A 75 1.45 8.35 -16.54
C VAL A 75 -0.02 8.08 -16.90
N HIS A 76 -0.49 8.57 -18.04
CA HIS A 76 -1.86 8.30 -18.50
C HIS A 76 -2.09 6.81 -18.80
N GLY A 77 -1.10 6.12 -19.39
CA GLY A 77 -1.15 4.68 -19.62
C GLY A 77 -1.18 3.86 -18.32
N LEU A 78 -0.40 4.26 -17.33
CA LEU A 78 -0.40 3.65 -16.00
C LEU A 78 -1.74 3.89 -15.29
N LEU A 79 -2.29 5.10 -15.37
CA LEU A 79 -3.61 5.43 -14.85
C LEU A 79 -4.70 4.55 -15.48
N ALA A 80 -4.70 4.41 -16.81
CA ALA A 80 -5.64 3.56 -17.52
C ALA A 80 -5.51 2.08 -17.12
N THR A 81 -4.27 1.61 -16.93
CA THR A 81 -3.98 0.23 -16.50
C THR A 81 -4.46 -0.03 -15.08
N CYS A 82 -4.17 0.88 -14.15
CA CYS A 82 -4.65 0.83 -12.76
C CYS A 82 -6.19 0.79 -12.73
N TRP A 83 -6.84 1.69 -13.49
CA TRP A 83 -8.29 1.74 -13.59
C TRP A 83 -8.89 0.44 -14.12
N ARG A 84 -8.31 -0.12 -15.19
CA ARG A 84 -8.75 -1.39 -15.77
C ARG A 84 -8.61 -2.53 -14.77
N ARG A 85 -7.46 -2.64 -14.09
CA ARG A 85 -7.18 -3.69 -13.10
C ARG A 85 -8.10 -3.59 -11.89
N MET A 86 -8.35 -2.38 -11.39
CA MET A 86 -9.31 -2.14 -10.32
C MET A 86 -10.71 -2.61 -10.70
N ARG A 87 -11.20 -2.24 -11.90
CA ARG A 87 -12.54 -2.59 -12.36
C ARG A 87 -12.71 -4.08 -12.63
N ILE A 88 -11.80 -4.67 -13.40
CA ILE A 88 -11.94 -6.04 -13.90
C ILE A 88 -11.43 -7.05 -12.86
N ASP A 89 -10.20 -6.89 -12.37
CA ASP A 89 -9.53 -7.94 -11.61
C ASP A 89 -9.93 -7.91 -10.12
N LEU A 90 -10.11 -6.71 -9.55
CA LEU A 90 -10.47 -6.53 -8.14
C LEU A 90 -11.98 -6.48 -7.91
N MET A 91 -12.68 -5.61 -8.64
CA MET A 91 -14.13 -5.41 -8.48
C MET A 91 -14.98 -6.39 -9.29
N ARG A 92 -14.37 -7.11 -10.23
CA ARG A 92 -15.03 -8.12 -11.08
C ARG A 92 -16.26 -7.56 -11.81
N LEU A 93 -16.14 -6.31 -12.27
CA LEU A 93 -17.09 -5.67 -13.18
C LEU A 93 -16.75 -6.17 -14.59
N GLY A 94 -17.51 -7.12 -15.13
CA GLY A 94 -17.38 -7.49 -16.55
C GLY A 94 -17.77 -8.90 -16.97
N GLU A 95 -17.73 -9.93 -16.10
CA GLU A 95 -17.97 -11.31 -16.58
C GLU A 95 -19.46 -11.73 -16.57
N GLU A 96 -20.29 -11.19 -15.68
CA GLU A 96 -21.71 -11.59 -15.59
C GLU A 96 -22.73 -10.44 -15.73
N ASP A 97 -22.27 -9.20 -15.80
CA ASP A 97 -23.14 -8.02 -15.84
C ASP A 97 -23.66 -7.80 -17.28
N LYS A 98 -24.62 -8.64 -17.73
CA LYS A 98 -25.42 -8.47 -18.95
C LYS A 98 -26.25 -7.16 -18.99
N LYS A 99 -26.09 -6.28 -18.01
CA LYS A 99 -26.85 -5.05 -17.82
C LYS A 99 -25.98 -3.82 -17.55
N GLY A 100 -24.74 -3.78 -18.07
CA GLY A 100 -23.95 -2.55 -18.11
C GLY A 100 -23.92 -1.82 -16.76
N GLN A 101 -23.78 -2.57 -15.66
CA GLN A 101 -23.83 -1.96 -14.34
C GLN A 101 -22.53 -1.19 -14.15
N GLU A 102 -22.61 0.13 -14.31
CA GLU A 102 -21.48 1.03 -14.12
C GLU A 102 -20.99 0.97 -12.67
N LEU A 103 -19.77 1.46 -12.46
CA LEU A 103 -19.27 1.69 -11.10
C LEU A 103 -20.33 2.49 -10.32
N PRO A 104 -20.59 2.15 -9.05
CA PRO A 104 -21.51 2.95 -8.24
C PRO A 104 -21.08 4.41 -8.34
N SER A 105 -22.03 5.28 -8.74
CA SER A 105 -21.76 6.72 -8.79
C SER A 105 -21.32 7.17 -7.40
N LEU A 106 -20.12 7.76 -7.34
CA LEU A 106 -19.49 8.20 -6.12
C LEU A 106 -19.40 9.72 -6.14
N GLU A 107 -20.34 10.38 -5.47
CA GLU A 107 -20.34 11.84 -5.31
C GLU A 107 -19.38 12.24 -4.19
N LEU A 108 -18.07 12.16 -4.47
CA LEU A 108 -17.00 12.50 -3.51
C LEU A 108 -17.20 13.87 -2.84
N ARG A 109 -17.80 14.83 -3.55
CA ARG A 109 -18.09 16.19 -3.07
C ARG A 109 -19.10 16.25 -1.93
N ASN A 110 -20.00 15.27 -1.87
CA ASN A 110 -21.06 15.21 -0.87
C ASN A 110 -20.69 14.32 0.31
N LEU A 111 -19.62 13.52 0.17
CA LEU A 111 -19.12 12.67 1.24
C LEU A 111 -18.42 13.52 2.29
N GLN A 112 -18.80 13.26 3.54
CA GLN A 112 -18.20 13.86 4.70
C GLN A 112 -17.64 12.77 5.60
N ASP A 113 -16.53 13.09 6.24
CA ASP A 113 -15.96 12.28 7.30
C ASP A 113 -15.98 13.07 8.61
N SER A 114 -16.17 12.38 9.74
CA SER A 114 -16.12 13.01 11.06
C SER A 114 -14.74 12.77 11.68
N PRO A 115 -13.80 13.74 11.59
CA PRO A 115 -12.44 13.56 12.10
C PRO A 115 -12.38 13.47 13.62
N GLY A 116 -13.42 13.95 14.32
CA GLY A 116 -13.53 13.86 15.79
C GLY A 116 -14.06 12.51 16.30
N GLU A 117 -14.59 11.65 15.42
CA GLU A 117 -15.15 10.37 15.82
C GLU A 117 -14.05 9.30 15.94
N MET A 118 -13.74 8.94 17.18
CA MET A 118 -12.68 7.99 17.57
C MET A 118 -13.23 6.62 18.00
N ARG A 119 -14.55 6.40 17.88
CA ARG A 119 -15.14 5.08 18.17
C ARG A 119 -14.40 3.99 17.39
N GLU A 120 -14.11 2.91 18.08
CA GLU A 120 -13.58 1.70 17.47
C GLU A 120 -14.53 1.24 16.37
N GLY A 121 -13.97 0.89 15.22
CA GLY A 121 -14.78 0.43 14.12
C GLY A 121 -15.49 1.53 13.32
N PHE A 122 -15.32 2.81 13.66
CA PHE A 122 -15.91 3.88 12.86
C PHE A 122 -15.21 4.04 11.51
N SER A 123 -16.02 4.25 10.47
CA SER A 123 -15.59 4.54 9.09
C SER A 123 -16.59 5.51 8.46
N PHE A 124 -16.14 6.35 7.53
CA PHE A 124 -17.04 7.21 6.75
C PHE A 124 -18.13 6.43 5.99
N LEU A 125 -17.90 5.13 5.72
CA LEU A 125 -18.90 4.22 5.14
C LEU A 125 -20.12 4.00 6.05
N THR A 126 -19.92 4.07 7.37
CA THR A 126 -20.99 3.84 8.37
C THR A 126 -21.77 5.12 8.71
N LEU A 127 -21.34 6.27 8.20
CA LEU A 127 -21.95 7.55 8.48
C LEU A 127 -23.31 7.67 7.77
N GLN A 128 -24.40 7.84 8.54
CA GLN A 128 -25.75 7.96 7.98
C GLN A 128 -25.96 9.18 7.07
N SER A 129 -25.15 10.23 7.26
CA SER A 129 -25.24 11.43 6.42
C SER A 129 -24.67 11.20 5.01
N ASN A 130 -23.85 10.16 4.81
CA ASN A 130 -23.31 9.83 3.50
C ASN A 130 -24.34 8.99 2.74
N GLN A 131 -24.82 9.52 1.61
CA GLN A 131 -25.74 8.81 0.73
C GLN A 131 -24.94 7.92 -0.22
N TRP A 132 -25.13 6.61 -0.08
CA TRP A 132 -24.51 5.62 -0.96
C TRP A 132 -25.54 5.11 -1.95
N SER A 133 -25.16 5.04 -3.23
CA SER A 133 -25.99 4.43 -4.29
C SER A 133 -26.19 2.92 -4.10
N VAL A 134 -25.33 2.30 -3.30
CA VAL A 134 -25.30 0.86 -3.04
C VAL A 134 -24.88 0.61 -1.60
N ASP A 135 -25.22 -0.56 -1.04
CA ASP A 135 -24.68 -1.01 0.25
C ASP A 135 -23.16 -1.17 0.19
N GLY A 136 -22.43 -0.12 0.57
CA GLY A 136 -20.97 -0.07 0.48
C GLY A 136 -20.26 -1.15 1.30
N SER A 137 -20.91 -1.69 2.35
CA SER A 137 -20.31 -2.71 3.21
C SER A 137 -20.39 -4.12 2.59
N SER A 138 -21.50 -4.45 1.94
CA SER A 138 -21.74 -5.79 1.44
C SER A 138 -21.59 -5.93 -0.07
N TRP A 139 -21.63 -4.84 -0.85
CA TRP A 139 -21.62 -4.91 -2.32
C TRP A 139 -20.38 -5.58 -2.89
N LEU A 140 -19.19 -5.13 -2.50
CA LEU A 140 -17.94 -5.75 -2.95
C LEU A 140 -17.77 -7.14 -2.32
N ALA A 141 -18.15 -7.30 -1.06
CA ALA A 141 -18.05 -8.56 -0.34
C ALA A 141 -18.88 -9.67 -1.01
N GLN A 142 -20.12 -9.37 -1.43
CA GLN A 142 -20.99 -10.30 -2.13
C GLN A 142 -20.39 -10.72 -3.48
N ARG A 143 -19.79 -9.79 -4.23
CA ARG A 143 -19.12 -10.09 -5.51
C ARG A 143 -17.90 -10.97 -5.30
N LEU A 144 -17.08 -10.65 -4.31
CA LEU A 144 -15.91 -11.46 -3.96
C LEU A 144 -16.32 -12.85 -3.52
N LEU A 145 -17.32 -12.97 -2.65
CA LEU A 145 -17.83 -14.26 -2.16
C LEU A 145 -18.37 -15.15 -3.29
N ARG A 146 -18.93 -14.59 -4.36
CA ARG A 146 -19.31 -15.39 -5.55
C ARG A 146 -18.10 -15.93 -6.31
N TYR A 147 -17.00 -15.18 -6.33
CA TYR A 147 -15.77 -15.58 -7.03
C TYR A 147 -14.95 -16.59 -6.21
N ILE A 148 -14.71 -16.29 -4.94
CA ILE A 148 -13.88 -17.12 -4.07
C ILE A 148 -14.67 -18.24 -3.39
N GLY A 149 -15.98 -18.08 -3.23
CA GLY A 149 -16.84 -19.03 -2.55
C GLY A 149 -17.42 -20.06 -3.51
N ARG A 150 -17.35 -21.33 -3.13
CA ARG A 150 -18.10 -22.42 -3.76
C ARG A 150 -19.28 -22.77 -2.87
N PRO A 151 -20.52 -22.83 -3.41
CA PRO A 151 -21.67 -23.25 -2.63
C PRO A 151 -21.52 -24.72 -2.24
N GLN A 152 -21.59 -25.03 -0.94
CA GLN A 152 -21.57 -26.39 -0.41
C GLN A 152 -22.91 -26.71 0.25
N GLY A 153 -23.85 -27.23 -0.56
CA GLY A 153 -25.16 -27.69 -0.07
C GLY A 153 -25.91 -26.63 0.75
N SER A 154 -26.75 -27.09 1.68
CA SER A 154 -27.73 -26.25 2.38
C SER A 154 -27.18 -25.42 3.55
N LYS A 155 -25.89 -25.51 3.91
CA LYS A 155 -25.37 -24.87 5.15
C LYS A 155 -23.93 -24.33 5.13
N GLY A 156 -23.25 -24.23 3.98
CA GLY A 156 -21.87 -23.71 3.98
C GLY A 156 -21.34 -23.13 2.68
N PHE A 157 -20.43 -22.17 2.80
CA PHE A 157 -19.56 -21.68 1.72
C PHE A 157 -18.15 -22.23 1.93
N LEU A 158 -17.59 -22.90 0.93
CA LEU A 158 -16.17 -23.27 0.94
C LEU A 158 -15.37 -22.23 0.19
N LEU A 159 -14.34 -21.70 0.83
CA LEU A 159 -13.39 -20.78 0.20
C LEU A 159 -12.44 -21.56 -0.70
N ASN A 160 -12.46 -21.25 -2.01
CA ASN A 160 -11.48 -21.70 -2.96
C ASN A 160 -10.15 -20.99 -2.70
N GLN A 161 -9.21 -21.69 -2.04
CA GLN A 161 -7.93 -21.10 -1.65
C GLN A 161 -7.12 -20.58 -2.85
N ASP A 162 -7.22 -21.23 -4.01
CA ASP A 162 -6.47 -20.79 -5.20
C ASP A 162 -7.06 -19.50 -5.79
N ALA A 163 -8.38 -19.36 -5.79
CA ALA A 163 -9.04 -18.11 -6.18
C ALA A 163 -8.73 -16.97 -5.21
N VAL A 164 -8.64 -17.26 -3.91
CA VAL A 164 -8.21 -16.28 -2.90
C VAL A 164 -6.75 -15.85 -3.15
N LYS A 165 -5.84 -16.81 -3.38
CA LYS A 165 -4.43 -16.50 -3.68
C LYS A 165 -4.29 -15.66 -4.94
N GLU A 166 -5.03 -16.00 -6.00
CA GLU A 166 -5.02 -15.24 -7.24
C GLU A 166 -5.55 -13.82 -7.02
N TRP A 167 -6.68 -13.66 -6.33
CA TRP A 167 -7.21 -12.33 -6.01
C TRP A 167 -6.23 -11.48 -5.18
N VAL A 168 -5.59 -12.07 -4.15
CA VAL A 168 -4.57 -11.37 -3.34
C VAL A 168 -3.36 -11.00 -4.19
N SER A 169 -2.95 -11.84 -5.14
CA SER A 169 -1.89 -11.55 -6.10
C SER A 169 -2.25 -10.34 -6.96
N GLN A 170 -3.46 -10.29 -7.50
CA GLN A 170 -3.94 -9.15 -8.30
C GLN A 170 -4.05 -7.86 -7.47
N LEU A 171 -4.51 -7.96 -6.21
CA LEU A 171 -4.53 -6.83 -5.29
C LEU A 171 -3.13 -6.27 -5.02
N ARG A 172 -2.14 -7.15 -4.84
CA ARG A 172 -0.75 -6.74 -4.65
C ARG A 172 -0.23 -6.00 -5.88
N LYS A 173 -0.40 -6.57 -7.07
CA LYS A 173 0.04 -5.93 -8.32
C LYS A 173 -0.65 -4.58 -8.57
N PHE A 174 -1.95 -4.48 -8.25
CA PHE A 174 -2.66 -3.19 -8.32
C PHE A 174 -2.05 -2.16 -7.36
N LYS A 175 -1.74 -2.55 -6.12
CA LYS A 175 -1.11 -1.65 -5.14
C LYS A 175 0.28 -1.21 -5.60
N GLU A 176 1.06 -2.08 -6.23
CA GLU A 176 2.37 -1.75 -6.79
C GLU A 176 2.25 -0.69 -7.90
N GLU A 177 1.32 -0.87 -8.84
CA GLU A 177 1.07 0.10 -9.92
C GLU A 177 0.53 1.43 -9.38
N LEU A 178 -0.39 1.38 -8.42
CA LEU A 178 -0.92 2.57 -7.76
C LEU A 178 0.18 3.32 -7.00
N PHE A 179 1.10 2.60 -6.34
CA PHE A 179 2.23 3.21 -5.64
C PHE A 179 3.12 4.00 -6.61
N VAL A 180 3.45 3.42 -7.78
CA VAL A 180 4.19 4.11 -8.82
C VAL A 180 3.42 5.33 -9.31
N LEU A 181 2.12 5.21 -9.55
CA LEU A 181 1.29 6.30 -10.03
C LEU A 181 1.25 7.48 -9.05
N VAL A 182 1.03 7.21 -7.75
CA VAL A 182 1.02 8.24 -6.70
C VAL A 182 2.41 8.88 -6.57
N HIS A 183 3.48 8.11 -6.73
CA HIS A 183 4.84 8.65 -6.68
C HIS A 183 5.14 9.58 -7.87
N LEU A 184 4.66 9.24 -9.06
CA LEU A 184 4.84 10.04 -10.27
C LEU A 184 3.99 11.32 -10.27
N THR A 185 2.78 11.30 -9.69
CA THR A 185 1.85 12.44 -9.72
C THR A 185 1.88 13.30 -8.46
N GLY A 186 2.24 12.73 -7.30
CA GLY A 186 2.14 13.38 -6.00
C GLY A 186 3.28 14.36 -5.68
N GLY A 187 4.35 14.39 -6.47
CA GLY A 187 5.49 15.32 -6.33
C GLY A 187 6.36 15.12 -5.08
N ALA A 188 5.81 14.56 -4.01
CA ALA A 188 6.50 14.15 -2.80
C ALA A 188 6.58 12.62 -2.71
N PRO A 189 7.64 12.06 -2.10
CA PRO A 189 7.68 10.63 -1.83
C PRO A 189 6.49 10.25 -0.97
N ALA A 190 5.57 9.48 -1.54
CA ALA A 190 4.47 8.87 -0.82
C ALA A 190 4.98 8.28 0.50
N ARG A 191 4.30 8.58 1.61
CA ARG A 191 4.59 7.97 2.91
C ARG A 191 4.29 6.47 2.77
N GLY A 192 5.33 5.69 2.45
CA GLY A 192 5.18 4.30 2.00
C GLY A 192 4.42 3.42 2.99
N THR A 193 4.52 3.72 4.29
CA THR A 193 3.74 3.02 5.32
C THR A 193 2.25 3.29 5.22
N GLU A 194 1.83 4.50 4.86
CA GLU A 194 0.42 4.89 4.75
C GLU A 194 -0.24 4.29 3.50
N ILE A 195 0.48 4.24 2.36
CA ILE A 195 -0.03 3.59 1.14
C ILE A 195 -0.13 2.06 1.29
N VAL A 196 0.81 1.43 1.99
CA VAL A 196 0.77 -0.03 2.20
C VAL A 196 -0.30 -0.42 3.22
N SER A 197 -0.50 0.41 4.24
CA SER A 197 -1.43 0.16 5.36
C SER A 197 -2.69 1.02 5.33
N ILE A 198 -3.27 1.23 4.13
CA ILE A 198 -4.54 1.93 3.98
C ILE A 198 -5.59 1.31 4.92
N LYS A 199 -5.96 2.07 5.96
CA LYS A 199 -7.02 1.72 6.91
C LYS A 199 -8.20 2.62 6.64
N CYS A 200 -9.36 2.02 6.36
CA CYS A 200 -10.61 2.72 6.17
C CYS A 200 -11.42 2.85 7.48
N GLN A 201 -10.94 2.26 8.57
CA GLN A 201 -11.67 2.12 9.83
C GLN A 201 -10.72 2.39 11.00
N ASN A 202 -11.26 3.00 12.05
CA ASN A 202 -10.55 3.21 13.31
C ASN A 202 -10.21 1.88 13.99
N GLY A 203 -8.97 1.75 14.46
CA GLY A 203 -8.50 0.58 15.19
C GLY A 203 -9.00 0.50 16.63
N PRO A 204 -8.66 -0.60 17.34
CA PRO A 204 -9.03 -0.80 18.73
C PRO A 204 -8.51 0.34 19.62
N ASP A 205 -9.33 0.71 20.61
CA ASP A 205 -9.13 1.83 21.55
C ASP A 205 -9.09 3.23 20.93
N GLY A 206 -9.41 3.41 19.64
CA GLY A 206 -9.38 4.73 18.98
C GLY A 206 -7.99 5.38 18.88
N ARG A 207 -6.94 4.69 19.36
CA ARG A 207 -5.54 5.17 19.37
C ARG A 207 -4.87 5.07 18.01
N ILE A 208 -5.36 4.17 17.17
CA ILE A 208 -4.86 3.97 15.81
C ILE A 208 -5.94 4.45 14.86
N GLY A 209 -5.78 5.70 14.40
CA GLY A 209 -6.70 6.31 13.45
C GLY A 209 -6.69 5.61 12.09
N ARG A 210 -7.78 5.81 11.35
CA ARG A 210 -7.84 5.51 9.92
C ARG A 210 -6.83 6.36 9.13
N GLY A 211 -6.40 5.84 7.98
CA GLY A 211 -5.43 6.52 7.09
C GLY A 211 -6.08 7.28 5.93
N ILE A 212 -7.38 7.07 5.70
CA ILE A 212 -8.17 7.80 4.71
C ILE A 212 -9.17 8.68 5.44
N PHE A 213 -9.17 9.95 5.05
CA PHE A 213 -10.17 10.94 5.41
C PHE A 213 -10.75 11.50 4.11
N LEU A 214 -12.01 11.90 4.15
CA LEU A 214 -12.71 12.51 3.03
C LEU A 214 -13.41 13.76 3.53
N ASP A 215 -13.12 14.90 2.93
CA ASP A 215 -13.86 16.13 3.19
C ASP A 215 -14.27 16.80 1.87
N ARG A 216 -15.51 16.54 1.46
CA ARG A 216 -16.15 17.19 0.30
C ARG A 216 -15.31 17.12 -0.98
N GLY A 217 -14.64 15.99 -1.20
CA GLY A 217 -13.85 15.71 -2.39
C GLY A 217 -12.36 16.08 -2.28
N LEU A 218 -11.89 16.43 -1.09
CA LEU A 218 -10.48 16.50 -0.70
C LEU A 218 -10.09 15.33 0.21
#